data_AF-A0A2E1HHH8-F1
#
_entry.id   AF-A0A2E1HHH8-F1
#
_cell.length_a   1.000
_cell.length_b   1.000
_cell.length_c   1.000
_cell.angle_alpha   90.00
_cell.angle_beta   90.00
_cell.angle_gamma   90.00
#
_symmetry.space_group_name_H-M   'P 1'
#
loop_
_entity.id
_entity.type
_entity.pdbx_description
1 polymer ?
#
loop_
_entity_poly.entity_id
_entity_poly.type
_entity_poly.pdbx_seq_one_letter_code
_entity_poly.pdbx_strand_id
1 'polypeptide(L)'
;MPSWRLQGRDIENHTRITWDETKRRSNLAKHGLDFVALTIAFFEGAIVRPGREGRLLAFGQLGNKRFVAVVFRPFGSEALSVISMRPASQKETRLAMHKEVP
;
A
#
# COMPACT_ATOMS: atom_id res chain seq x y z
N MET A 1 -24.25 -30.22 -13.97
CA MET A 1 -24.20 -28.91 -13.29
C MET A 1 -23.75 -29.11 -11.85
N PRO A 2 -23.03 -28.19 -11.19
CA PRO A 2 -22.31 -27.01 -11.69
C PRO A 2 -20.83 -26.95 -11.18
N SER A 3 -19.91 -26.53 -12.05
CA SER A 3 -19.29 -25.18 -12.12
C SER A 3 -17.99 -25.06 -11.32
N TRP A 4 -16.89 -25.26 -12.03
CA TRP A 4 -15.66 -24.47 -11.93
C TRP A 4 -15.97 -23.04 -11.47
N ARG A 5 -15.81 -22.73 -10.19
CA ARG A 5 -15.75 -21.32 -9.72
C ARG A 5 -14.28 -20.95 -9.64
N LEU A 6 -13.77 -20.48 -10.78
CA LEU A 6 -12.53 -19.72 -10.87
C LEU A 6 -12.64 -18.50 -9.95
N GLN A 7 -12.05 -18.59 -8.77
CA GLN A 7 -11.67 -17.45 -7.92
C GLN A 7 -10.34 -17.76 -7.23
N GLY A 8 -9.40 -18.22 -8.03
CA GLY A 8 -7.98 -18.24 -7.68
C GLY A 8 -7.25 -17.89 -8.95
N ARG A 9 -6.96 -16.59 -9.17
CA ARG A 9 -5.93 -16.25 -10.13
C ARG A 9 -4.63 -16.88 -9.62
N ASP A 10 -4.02 -17.59 -10.54
CA ASP A 10 -2.88 -18.51 -10.49
C ASP A 10 -1.75 -18.21 -9.52
N ILE A 11 -0.88 -19.19 -9.34
CA ILE A 11 0.22 -19.26 -8.38
C ILE A 11 1.53 -18.81 -9.05
N GLU A 12 1.86 -17.52 -9.01
CA GLU A 12 3.22 -17.01 -9.29
C GLU A 12 3.54 -15.86 -8.32
N ASN A 13 4.07 -16.16 -7.12
CA ASN A 13 4.46 -15.17 -6.09
C ASN A 13 3.42 -14.05 -5.84
N HIS A 14 2.21 -14.43 -5.40
CA HIS A 14 1.11 -13.49 -5.20
C HIS A 14 1.25 -12.72 -3.89
N THR A 15 2.06 -11.66 -3.88
CA THR A 15 1.98 -10.66 -2.82
C THR A 15 0.61 -9.99 -2.87
N ARG A 16 -0.21 -10.15 -1.82
CA ARG A 16 -1.55 -9.58 -1.69
C ARG A 16 -1.55 -8.40 -0.73
N ILE A 17 -2.43 -7.43 -0.92
CA ILE A 17 -2.62 -6.33 0.04
C ILE A 17 -3.80 -6.67 0.92
N THR A 18 -3.62 -6.59 2.24
CA THR A 18 -4.67 -6.88 3.23
C THR A 18 -4.77 -5.75 4.25
N TRP A 19 -5.92 -5.63 4.91
CA TRP A 19 -6.15 -4.69 5.99
C TRP A 19 -7.28 -5.19 6.88
N ASP A 20 -7.37 -4.61 8.08
CA ASP A 20 -8.55 -4.71 8.91
C ASP A 20 -9.61 -3.71 8.43
N GLU A 21 -10.87 -4.15 8.27
CA GLU A 21 -11.93 -3.31 7.70
C GLU A 21 -12.31 -2.14 8.63
N THR A 22 -12.23 -2.32 9.95
CA THR A 22 -12.45 -1.25 10.93
C THR A 22 -11.37 -0.18 10.79
N LYS A 23 -10.11 -0.58 10.60
CA LYS A 23 -9.01 0.36 10.32
C LYS A 23 -9.19 1.07 9.00
N ARG A 24 -9.59 0.38 7.93
CA ARG A 24 -9.87 1.00 6.62
C ARG A 24 -10.91 2.11 6.74
N ARG A 25 -12.07 1.81 7.35
CA ARG A 25 -13.15 2.80 7.53
C ARG A 25 -12.68 3.99 8.37
N SER A 26 -11.94 3.72 9.45
CA SER A 26 -11.41 4.79 10.32
C SER A 26 -10.39 5.67 9.59
N ASN A 27 -9.51 5.07 8.78
CA ASN A 27 -8.53 5.80 7.99
C ASN A 27 -9.20 6.63 6.89
N LEU A 28 -10.21 6.07 6.21
CA LEU A 28 -10.99 6.77 5.21
C LEU A 28 -11.68 8.00 5.81
N ALA A 29 -12.36 7.84 6.96
CA ALA A 29 -13.00 8.95 7.65
C ALA A 29 -12.00 10.04 8.08
N LYS A 30 -10.80 9.65 8.52
CA LYS A 30 -9.77 10.58 9.01
C LYS A 30 -8.98 11.29 7.91
N HIS A 31 -8.73 10.62 6.79
CA HIS A 31 -7.77 11.08 5.77
C HIS A 31 -8.36 11.24 4.36
N GLY A 32 -9.60 10.81 4.13
CA GLY A 32 -10.22 10.83 2.80
C GLY A 32 -9.46 9.97 1.78
N LEU A 33 -8.81 8.90 2.26
CA LEU A 33 -8.00 7.97 1.47
C LEU A 33 -8.37 6.55 1.83
N ASP A 34 -8.81 5.80 0.82
CA ASP A 34 -9.23 4.41 0.95
C ASP A 34 -8.07 3.47 0.60
N PHE A 35 -7.83 2.46 1.44
CA PHE A 35 -6.83 1.42 1.21
C PHE A 35 -7.09 0.62 -0.07
N VAL A 36 -8.35 0.53 -0.52
CA VAL A 36 -8.70 -0.15 -1.79
C VAL A 36 -8.02 0.47 -3.02
N ALA A 37 -7.58 1.73 -2.93
CA ALA A 37 -6.83 2.36 -4.01
C ALA A 37 -5.38 1.84 -4.15
N LEU A 38 -4.87 1.10 -3.17
CA LEU A 38 -3.50 0.59 -3.17
C LEU A 38 -3.37 -0.64 -4.07
N THR A 39 -2.30 -0.67 -4.85
CA THR A 39 -1.93 -1.78 -5.74
C THR A 39 -0.50 -2.21 -5.47
N ILE A 40 -0.10 -3.40 -5.92
CA ILE A 40 1.29 -3.84 -5.80
C ILE A 40 2.23 -2.89 -6.55
N ALA A 41 1.83 -2.41 -7.74
CA ALA A 41 2.56 -1.41 -8.50
C ALA A 41 2.84 -0.11 -7.72
N PHE A 42 1.92 0.31 -6.83
CA PHE A 42 2.20 1.44 -5.94
C PHE A 42 3.40 1.15 -5.03
N PHE A 43 3.47 -0.04 -4.41
CA PHE A 43 4.56 -0.40 -3.52
C PHE A 43 5.89 -0.60 -4.25
N GLU A 44 5.86 -1.14 -5.47
CA GLU A 44 7.05 -1.26 -6.34
C GLU A 44 7.60 0.11 -6.75
N GLY A 45 6.71 1.06 -7.07
CA GLY A 45 7.06 2.43 -7.40
C GLY A 45 7.52 3.25 -6.20
N ALA A 46 7.07 2.91 -4.99
CA ALA A 46 7.33 3.69 -3.79
C ALA A 46 8.79 3.66 -3.31
N ILE A 47 9.15 4.63 -2.48
CA ILE A 47 10.32 4.56 -1.60
C ILE A 47 9.86 3.94 -0.29
N VAL A 48 10.48 2.82 0.10
CA VAL A 48 10.19 2.14 1.36
C VAL A 48 11.27 2.45 2.39
N ARG A 49 10.87 2.81 3.61
CA ARG A 49 11.77 3.04 4.74
C ARG A 49 11.31 2.31 6.00
N PRO A 50 12.24 1.94 6.89
CA PRO A 50 11.88 1.43 8.21
C PRO A 50 11.13 2.51 9.01
N GLY A 51 10.07 2.09 9.69
CA GLY A 51 9.32 2.87 10.65
C GLY A 51 9.62 2.44 12.08
N ARG A 52 8.70 2.77 12.99
CA ARG A 52 8.76 2.32 14.38
C ARG A 52 8.08 0.97 14.54
N GLU A 53 8.50 0.19 15.55
CA GLU A 53 7.83 -1.05 15.95
C GLU A 53 7.68 -2.09 14.83
N GLY A 54 8.72 -2.27 14.00
CA GLY A 54 8.71 -3.25 12.91
C GLY A 54 7.76 -2.91 11.75
N ARG A 55 7.28 -1.66 11.67
CA ARG A 55 6.47 -1.18 10.55
C ARG A 55 7.35 -0.61 9.45
N LEU A 56 6.83 -0.58 8.24
CA LEU A 56 7.43 0.04 7.07
C LEU A 56 6.59 1.23 6.62
N LEU A 57 7.25 2.24 6.06
CA LEU A 57 6.60 3.37 5.39
C LEU A 57 6.92 3.33 3.90
N ALA A 58 5.89 3.36 3.07
CA ALA A 58 5.99 3.57 1.63
C ALA A 58 5.55 4.99 1.28
N PHE A 59 6.40 5.70 0.54
CA PHE A 59 6.11 7.02 -0.02
C PHE A 59 6.04 6.92 -1.53
N GLY A 60 4.90 7.27 -2.11
CA GLY A 60 4.70 7.09 -3.54
C GLY A 60 3.55 7.91 -4.10
N GLN A 61 3.47 7.94 -5.41
CA GLN A 61 2.39 8.58 -6.14
C GLN A 61 1.21 7.61 -6.28
N LEU A 62 0.03 8.04 -5.86
CA LEU A 62 -1.23 7.34 -6.04
C LEU A 62 -1.98 7.97 -7.23
N GLY A 63 -2.19 7.18 -8.27
CA GLY A 63 -2.72 7.66 -9.54
C GLY A 63 -1.85 8.79 -10.11
N ASN A 64 -2.48 9.77 -10.76
CA ASN A 64 -1.72 10.75 -11.56
C ASN A 64 -1.23 11.98 -10.79
N LYS A 65 -1.71 12.25 -9.56
CA LYS A 65 -1.45 13.57 -8.91
C LYS A 65 -1.27 13.56 -7.40
N ARG A 66 -1.52 12.46 -6.67
CA ARG A 66 -1.56 12.51 -5.20
C ARG A 66 -0.42 11.69 -4.60
N PHE A 67 0.51 12.34 -3.92
CA PHE A 67 1.52 11.64 -3.13
C PHE A 67 0.95 11.24 -1.77
N VAL A 68 1.22 10.00 -1.38
CA VAL A 68 0.72 9.41 -0.13
C VAL A 68 1.83 8.72 0.63
N ALA A 69 1.68 8.70 1.95
CA ALA A 69 2.48 7.90 2.86
C ALA A 69 1.61 6.74 3.37
N VAL A 70 2.09 5.52 3.20
CA VAL A 70 1.42 4.28 3.61
C VAL A 70 2.26 3.60 4.68
N VAL A 71 1.66 3.33 5.84
CA VAL A 71 2.26 2.50 6.89
C VAL A 71 1.75 1.09 6.73
N PHE A 72 2.64 0.13 6.65
CA PHE A 72 2.31 -1.28 6.46
C PHE A 72 3.31 -2.19 7.17
N ARG A 73 3.02 -3.49 7.19
CA ARG A 73 3.97 -4.52 7.61
C ARG A 73 3.83 -5.75 6.71
N PRO A 74 4.91 -6.51 6.45
CA PRO A 74 4.78 -7.84 5.89
C PRO A 74 3.91 -8.72 6.80
N PHE A 75 3.07 -9.55 6.20
CA PHE A 75 2.27 -10.57 6.87
C PHE A 75 2.59 -11.92 6.23
N GLY A 76 3.51 -12.65 6.86
CA GLY A 76 4.14 -13.82 6.24
C GLY A 76 4.93 -13.43 4.98
N SER A 77 5.07 -14.38 4.06
CA SER A 77 5.73 -14.19 2.75
C SER A 77 4.77 -13.73 1.65
N GLU A 78 3.46 -13.69 1.93
CA GLU A 78 2.43 -13.62 0.88
C GLU A 78 1.63 -12.31 0.90
N ALA A 79 1.76 -11.47 1.93
CA ALA A 79 0.92 -10.28 2.03
C ALA A 79 1.57 -9.06 2.67
N LEU A 80 1.07 -7.88 2.27
CA LEU A 80 1.33 -6.59 2.89
C LEU A 80 0.09 -6.15 3.66
N SER A 81 0.21 -6.08 4.98
CA SER A 81 -0.87 -5.62 5.87
C SER A 81 -0.80 -4.10 6.04
N VAL A 82 -1.75 -3.38 5.45
CA VAL A 82 -1.86 -1.92 5.51
C VAL A 82 -2.46 -1.49 6.85
N ILE A 83 -1.80 -0.51 7.47
CA ILE A 83 -2.14 0.00 8.80
C ILE A 83 -2.70 1.42 8.70
N SER A 84 -2.10 2.28 7.86
CA SER A 84 -2.55 3.67 7.67
C SER A 84 -2.13 4.19 6.30
N MET A 85 -2.90 5.14 5.78
CA MET A 85 -2.66 5.82 4.51
C MET A 85 -3.06 7.29 4.66
N ARG A 86 -2.12 8.19 4.40
CA ARG A 86 -2.35 9.63 4.53
C ARG A 86 -1.70 10.41 3.38
N PRO A 87 -2.09 11.67 3.15
CA PRO A 87 -1.33 12.55 2.29
C PRO A 87 0.14 12.60 2.73
N ALA A 88 1.04 12.56 1.75
CA ALA A 88 2.44 12.83 1.99
C ALA A 88 2.64 14.31 2.31
N SER A 89 3.51 14.60 3.28
CA SER A 89 4.02 15.95 3.52
C SER A 89 4.91 16.40 2.35
N GLN A 90 5.18 17.71 2.23
CA GLN A 90 6.07 18.22 1.18
C GLN A 90 7.45 17.55 1.18
N LYS A 91 8.00 17.26 2.36
CA LYS A 91 9.28 16.56 2.51
C LYS A 91 9.20 15.12 1.99
N GLU A 92 8.12 14.41 2.28
CA GLU A 92 7.88 13.03 1.82
C GLU A 92 7.60 12.98 0.32
N THR A 93 6.87 13.96 -0.22
CA THR A 93 6.64 14.11 -1.65
C THR A 93 7.95 14.35 -2.39
N ARG A 94 8.75 15.31 -1.93
CA ARG A 94 10.08 15.58 -2.51
C ARG A 94 10.94 14.32 -2.49
N LEU A 95 10.96 13.60 -1.36
CA LEU A 95 11.67 12.34 -1.25
C LEU A 95 11.23 11.34 -2.32
N ALA A 96 9.92 11.14 -2.50
CA ALA A 96 9.38 10.22 -3.51
C ALA A 96 9.70 10.65 -4.96
N MET A 97 9.77 11.95 -5.24
CA MET A 97 10.10 12.49 -6.56
C MET A 97 11.59 12.34 -6.93
N HIS A 98 12.50 12.37 -5.95
CA HIS A 98 13.94 12.19 -6.18
C HIS A 98 14.39 10.73 -6.13
N LYS A 99 13.50 9.77 -6.40
CA LYS A 99 13.91 8.42 -6.78
C LYS A 99 14.51 8.49 -8.18
N GLU A 100 15.68 9.12 -8.30
CA GLU A 100 16.50 9.02 -9.51
C GLU A 100 16.93 7.55 -9.64
N VAL A 101 16.49 6.95 -10.74
CA VAL A 101 16.94 5.64 -11.23
C VAL A 101 18.44 5.78 -11.50
N PRO A 102 19.33 4.98 -10.87
CA PRO A 102 20.68 4.83 -11.39
C PRO A 102 20.65 4.14 -12.76
#